data_AF-A0A3E2TVU4-F1
#
_entry.id   AF-A0A3E2TVU4-F1
#
_cell.length_a   1.000
_cell.length_b   1.000
_cell.length_c   1.000
_cell.angle_alpha   90.00
_cell.angle_beta   90.00
_cell.angle_gamma   90.00
#
_symmetry.space_group_name_H-M   'P 1'
#
loop_
_entity.id
_entity.type
_entity.pdbx_description
1 polymer ?
#
loop_
_entity_poly.entity_id
_entity_poly.type
_entity_poly.pdbx_seq_one_letter_code
_entity_poly.pdbx_strand_id
1 'polypeptide(L)'
;MSEISSCTLIQDNPNRRVEAYLSTFKTYPDVVSVQTLQEMLGICRKNAYQLVQQNKIRSTRVGRNYKIPKLCVVEYLLGQV
;
A
#
# COMPACT_ATOMS: atom_id res chain seq x y z
N MET A 1 -46.91 -16.92 -5.98
CA MET A 1 -46.17 -16.81 -7.25
C MET A 1 -44.99 -15.88 -7.00
N SER A 2 -43.80 -16.46 -7.13
CA SER A 2 -42.48 -15.80 -7.25
C SER A 2 -42.53 -14.57 -8.16
N GLU A 3 -41.77 -13.51 -7.90
CA GLU A 3 -40.35 -13.45 -8.29
C GLU A 3 -39.40 -12.99 -7.17
N ILE A 4 -38.31 -13.76 -7.03
CA ILE A 4 -37.11 -13.47 -6.24
C ILE A 4 -36.13 -12.70 -7.14
N SER A 5 -35.19 -12.00 -6.51
CA SER A 5 -33.95 -11.43 -7.07
C SER A 5 -34.10 -10.07 -7.75
N SER A 6 -33.46 -9.02 -7.27
CA SER A 6 -32.09 -8.98 -6.79
C SER A 6 -31.95 -8.08 -5.57
N CYS A 7 -31.45 -8.65 -4.47
CA CYS A 7 -30.48 -7.94 -3.66
C CYS A 7 -29.41 -7.39 -4.63
N THR A 8 -29.52 -6.14 -5.06
CA THR A 8 -28.32 -5.43 -5.49
C THR A 8 -27.59 -5.17 -4.19
N LEU A 9 -26.77 -6.17 -3.84
CA LEU A 9 -25.58 -6.07 -3.04
C LEU A 9 -25.20 -4.58 -2.96
N ILE A 10 -25.32 -3.97 -1.78
CA ILE A 10 -24.44 -2.87 -1.44
C ILE A 10 -23.07 -3.50 -1.66
N GLN A 11 -22.48 -3.20 -2.81
CA GLN A 11 -21.14 -3.60 -3.13
C GLN A 11 -20.31 -2.89 -2.08
N ASP A 12 -19.97 -3.59 -0.98
CA ASP A 12 -18.80 -3.24 -0.19
C ASP A 12 -17.64 -3.34 -1.18
N ASN A 13 -17.39 -2.23 -1.88
CA ASN A 13 -16.32 -2.15 -2.86
C ASN A 13 -15.04 -2.20 -2.02
N PRO A 14 -14.24 -3.29 -2.10
CA PRO A 14 -13.07 -3.47 -1.26
C PRO A 14 -12.01 -2.37 -1.44
N ASN A 15 -12.18 -1.52 -2.46
CA ASN A 15 -11.22 -0.49 -2.86
C ASN A 15 -11.38 0.87 -2.16
N ARG A 16 -12.42 1.11 -1.35
CA ARG A 16 -12.61 2.44 -0.72
C ARG A 16 -11.41 2.88 0.15
N ARG A 17 -10.76 1.92 0.83
CA ARG A 17 -9.56 2.19 1.64
C ARG A 17 -8.32 2.42 0.77
N VAL A 18 -8.20 1.69 -0.34
CA VAL A 18 -7.12 1.88 -1.32
C VAL A 18 -7.15 3.30 -1.88
N GLU A 19 -8.32 3.75 -2.33
CA GLU A 19 -8.53 5.10 -2.86
C GLU A 19 -8.21 6.19 -1.83
N ALA A 20 -8.63 5.99 -0.57
CA ALA A 20 -8.30 6.90 0.52
C ALA A 20 -6.78 7.05 0.71
N TYR A 21 -6.04 5.93 0.75
CA TYR A 21 -4.58 5.98 0.90
C TYR A 21 -3.88 6.56 -0.34
N LEU A 22 -4.35 6.26 -1.55
CA LEU A 22 -3.81 6.86 -2.77
C LEU A 22 -4.00 8.37 -2.80
N SER A 23 -5.13 8.86 -2.26
CA SER A 23 -5.36 10.29 -2.05
C SER A 23 -4.38 10.88 -1.02
N THR A 24 -4.20 10.22 0.14
CA THR A 24 -3.26 10.67 1.18
C THR A 24 -1.82 10.74 0.68
N PHE A 25 -1.39 9.79 -0.16
CA PHE A 25 -0.03 9.72 -0.67
C PHE A 25 0.18 10.36 -2.04
N LYS A 26 -0.75 11.19 -2.50
CA LYS A 26 -0.71 11.79 -3.84
C LYS A 26 0.53 12.66 -4.10
N THR A 27 1.11 13.25 -3.06
CA THR A 27 2.31 14.10 -3.14
C THR A 27 3.61 13.31 -3.26
N TYR A 28 3.58 12.01 -2.98
CA TYR A 28 4.75 11.14 -3.10
C TYR A 28 4.84 10.54 -4.51
N PRO A 29 6.06 10.29 -5.01
CA PRO A 29 6.25 9.67 -6.33
C PRO A 29 5.74 8.23 -6.35
N ASP A 30 5.43 7.71 -7.55
CA ASP A 30 4.96 6.33 -7.73
C ASP A 30 5.96 5.28 -7.26
N VAL A 31 7.25 5.61 -7.35
CA VAL A 31 8.36 4.80 -6.85
C VAL A 31 9.09 5.58 -5.76
N VAL A 32 9.06 5.04 -4.55
CA VAL A 32 9.62 5.67 -3.35
C VAL A 32 10.92 5.00 -2.92
N SER A 33 11.75 5.75 -2.20
CA SER A 33 12.97 5.24 -1.55
C SER A 33 12.67 4.79 -0.12
N VAL A 34 13.62 4.12 0.53
CA VAL A 34 13.50 3.77 1.96
C VAL A 34 13.41 5.00 2.86
N GLN A 35 14.00 6.14 2.44
CA GLN A 35 13.89 7.40 3.16
C GLN A 35 12.48 7.96 3.07
N THR A 36 11.93 8.02 1.86
CA THR A 36 10.54 8.44 1.63
C THR A 36 9.55 7.51 2.34
N LEU A 37 9.83 6.21 2.40
CA LEU A 37 9.02 5.25 3.18
C LEU A 37 9.01 5.60 4.68
N GLN A 38 10.12 6.10 5.24
CA GLN A 38 10.16 6.56 6.63
C GLN A 38 9.23 7.74 6.86
N GLU A 39 9.24 8.71 5.94
CA GLU A 39 8.38 9.88 5.97
C GLU A 39 6.90 9.48 5.82
N MET A 40 6.59 8.57 4.88
CA MET A 40 5.24 8.07 4.65
C MET A 40 4.64 7.32 5.85
N LEU A 41 5.45 6.52 6.54
CA LEU A 41 5.00 5.67 7.65
C LEU A 41 5.30 6.26 9.04
N GLY A 42 6.05 7.37 9.13
CA GLY A 42 6.48 7.97 10.39
C GLY A 42 7.40 7.07 11.22
N ILE A 43 8.20 6.20 10.59
CA ILE A 43 9.06 5.22 11.27
C ILE A 43 10.54 5.53 11.14
N CYS A 44 11.35 5.03 12.08
CA CYS A 44 12.79 5.20 12.01
C CYS A 44 13.43 4.40 10.86
N ARG A 45 14.61 4.85 10.42
CA ARG A 45 15.36 4.22 9.32
C ARG A 45 15.58 2.72 9.49
N LYS A 46 15.93 2.29 10.71
CA LYS A 46 16.17 0.87 11.00
C LYS A 46 14.92 0.03 10.70
N ASN A 47 13.75 0.47 11.17
CA ASN A 47 12.50 -0.24 10.96
C ASN A 47 12.09 -0.26 9.48
N ALA A 48 12.25 0.86 8.77
CA ALA A 48 11.97 0.91 7.33
C ALA A 48 12.84 -0.08 6.53
N TYR A 49 14.13 -0.16 6.83
CA TYR A 49 15.01 -1.16 6.22
C TYR A 49 14.61 -2.58 6.58
N GLN A 50 14.22 -2.85 7.83
CA GLN A 50 13.77 -4.18 8.25
C GLN A 50 12.52 -4.62 7.47
N LEU A 51 11.52 -3.74 7.27
CA LEU A 51 10.32 -4.07 6.49
C LEU A 51 10.65 -4.49 5.06
N VAL A 52 11.57 -3.76 4.44
CA VAL A 52 12.00 -3.99 3.05
C VAL A 52 12.88 -5.23 2.94
N GLN A 53 13.82 -5.44 3.88
CA GLN A 53 14.73 -6.61 3.90
C GLN A 53 14.00 -7.91 4.25
N GLN A 54 13.00 -7.85 5.13
CA GLN A 54 12.14 -8.98 5.48
C GLN A 54 11.07 -9.24 4.40
N ASN A 55 11.08 -8.46 3.31
CA ASN A 55 10.10 -8.52 2.22
C ASN A 55 8.63 -8.37 2.69
N LYS A 56 8.42 -7.72 3.84
CA LYS A 56 7.08 -7.36 4.35
C LYS A 56 6.43 -6.27 3.49
N ILE A 57 7.27 -5.39 2.94
CA ILE A 57 6.87 -4.45 1.90
C ILE A 57 7.64 -4.84 0.65
N ARG A 58 6.90 -5.20 -0.40
CA ARG A 58 7.48 -5.60 -1.68
C ARG A 58 8.29 -4.46 -2.27
N SER A 59 9.49 -4.77 -2.73
CA SER A 59 10.43 -3.79 -3.28
C SER A 59 11.37 -4.43 -4.28
N THR A 60 11.96 -3.60 -5.15
CA THR A 60 12.98 -4.00 -6.11
C THR A 60 14.30 -3.34 -5.75
N ARG A 61 15.37 -4.13 -5.66
CA ARG A 61 16.71 -3.58 -5.44
C ARG A 61 17.30 -3.12 -6.76
N VAL A 62 17.67 -1.84 -6.84
CA VAL A 62 18.33 -1.23 -8.00
C VAL A 62 19.68 -0.68 -7.53
N GLY A 63 20.74 -1.45 -7.79
CA GLY A 63 22.07 -1.20 -7.26
C GLY A 63 22.11 -1.30 -5.73
N ARG A 64 22.54 -0.21 -5.08
CA ARG A 64 22.60 -0.11 -3.61
C ARG A 64 21.29 0.37 -2.97
N ASN A 65 20.33 0.78 -3.77
CA ASN A 65 19.10 1.40 -3.29
C ASN A 65 17.90 0.47 -3.50
N TYR A 66 16.92 0.54 -2.60
CA TYR A 66 15.62 -0.07 -2.81
C TYR A 66 14.67 0.93 -3.50
N LYS A 67 13.88 0.38 -4.42
CA LYS A 67 12.78 1.06 -5.11
C LYS A 67 11.50 0.37 -4.71
N ILE A 68 10.60 1.11 -4.08
CA ILE A 68 9.37 0.59 -3.50
C ILE A 68 8.22 1.24 -4.26
N PRO A 69 7.37 0.49 -4.97
CA PRO A 69 6.14 1.05 -5.53
C PRO A 69 5.24 1.56 -4.40
N LYS A 70 4.65 2.75 -4.54
CA LYS A 70 3.74 3.31 -3.53
C LYS A 70 2.56 2.37 -3.25
N LEU A 71 2.12 1.61 -4.26
CA LEU A 71 1.07 0.61 -4.13
C LEU A 71 1.42 -0.45 -3.09
N CYS A 72 2.67 -0.94 -3.06
CA CYS A 72 3.11 -1.95 -2.10
C CYS A 72 3.11 -1.42 -0.65
N VAL A 73 3.26 -0.11 -0.46
CA VAL A 73 3.09 0.52 0.87
C VAL A 73 1.61 0.51 1.28
N VAL A 74 0.71 0.79 0.33
CA VAL A 74 -0.74 0.73 0.57
C VAL A 74 -1.21 -0.70 0.86
N GLU A 75 -0.75 -1.69 0.08
CA GLU A 75 -1.02 -3.12 0.31
C GLU A 75 -0.63 -3.53 1.74
N TYR A 76 0.57 -3.13 2.18
CA TYR A 76 1.04 -3.38 3.54
C TYR A 76 0.13 -2.76 4.61
N LEU A 77 -0.32 -1.52 4.42
CA LEU A 77 -1.24 -0.85 5.36
C LEU A 77 -2.64 -1.48 5.39
N LEU A 78 -3.05 -2.10 4.28
CA LEU A 78 -4.30 -2.85 4.18
C LEU A 78 -4.19 -4.26 4.77
N GLY A 79 -3.00 -4.70 5.17
CA GLY A 79 -2.74 -6.05 5.66
C GLY A 79 -2.76 -7.11 4.56
N GLN A 80 -2.63 -6.70 3.30
CA GLN A 80 -2.48 -7.59 2.16
C GLN A 80 -0.98 -7.87 1.98
N VAL A 81 -0.49 -8.94 2.62
CA VAL A 81 0.93 -9.33 2.60
C VAL A 81 1.09 -10.68 1.94
#